data_AF-A0A4Q6FFG6-F1
#
_entry.id   AF-A0A4Q6FFG6-F1
#
_cell.length_a   1.000
_cell.length_b   1.000
_cell.length_c   1.000
_cell.angle_alpha   90.00
_cell.angle_beta   90.00
_cell.angle_gamma   90.00
#
_symmetry.space_group_name_H-M   'P 1'
#
loop_
_entity.id
_entity.type
_entity.pdbx_description
1 polymer ?
#
loop_
_entity_poly.entity_id
_entity_poly.type
_entity_poly.pdbx_seq_one_letter_code
_entity_poly.pdbx_strand_id
1 'polypeptide(L)' 'TGDDVTECIGGSAGITADQLDLNYETYCDPRLNYSQSLEMAFLVSQLMAPGVSK' A
#
# COMPACT_ATOMS: atom_id res chain seq x y z
N THR A 1 6.77 -6.23 -1.36
CA THR A 1 7.06 -7.26 -2.38
C THR A 1 6.07 -7.04 -3.52
N GLY A 2 6.12 -7.80 -4.61
CA GLY A 2 5.13 -7.67 -5.70
C GLY A 2 3.87 -8.49 -5.46
N ASP A 3 3.74 -9.08 -4.27
CA ASP A 3 2.70 -10.05 -3.93
C ASP A 3 1.41 -9.34 -3.55
N ASP A 4 0.29 -9.98 -3.84
CA ASP A 4 -1.06 -9.47 -3.54
C ASP A 4 -1.49 -9.85 -2.12
N VAL A 5 -0.76 -9.34 -1.12
CA VAL A 5 -1.03 -9.60 0.30
C VAL A 5 -2.10 -8.67 0.89
N THR A 6 -2.73 -9.11 1.96
CA THR A 6 -3.71 -8.34 2.73
C THR A 6 -3.15 -7.98 4.10
N GLU A 7 -1.99 -7.32 4.15
CA GLU A 7 -1.30 -7.04 5.41
C GLU A 7 -1.54 -5.60 5.92
N CYS A 8 -1.78 -4.65 5.03
CA CYS A 8 -2.09 -3.26 5.37
C CYS A 8 -3.51 -2.85 4.96
N ILE A 9 -4.21 -2.12 5.84
CA ILE A 9 -5.54 -1.57 5.56
C ILE A 9 -5.49 -0.37 4.59
N GLY A 10 -6.58 -0.13 3.87
CA GLY A 10 -6.75 1.00 2.96
C GLY A 10 -6.08 0.81 1.60
N GLY A 11 -5.53 1.90 1.07
CA GLY A 11 -5.09 2.02 -0.32
C GLY A 11 -6.26 2.00 -1.30
N SER A 12 -5.96 2.10 -2.59
CA SER A 12 -6.95 2.07 -3.69
C SER A 12 -7.84 0.82 -3.72
N ALA A 13 -7.35 -0.32 -3.23
CA ALA A 13 -8.12 -1.57 -3.11
C ALA A 13 -9.09 -1.58 -1.92
N GLY A 14 -9.00 -0.63 -0.99
CA GLY A 14 -9.95 -0.47 0.11
C GLY A 14 -9.92 -1.61 1.15
N ILE A 15 -8.75 -2.18 1.43
CA ILE A 15 -8.62 -3.32 2.36
C ILE A 15 -9.13 -2.92 3.76
N THR A 16 -10.08 -3.69 4.29
CA THR A 16 -10.63 -3.51 5.65
C THR A 16 -9.90 -4.40 6.66
N ALA A 17 -10.02 -4.07 7.95
CA ALA A 17 -9.41 -4.87 9.02
C ALA A 17 -9.86 -6.35 9.01
N ASP A 18 -11.14 -6.60 8.67
CA ASP A 18 -11.71 -7.95 8.58
C ASP A 18 -11.23 -8.77 7.37
N GLN A 19 -10.42 -8.17 6.48
CA GLN A 19 -9.85 -8.84 5.32
C GLN A 19 -8.37 -9.19 5.51
N LEU A 20 -7.78 -8.82 6.65
CA LEU A 20 -6.33 -8.97 6.83
C LEU A 20 -5.91 -10.45 6.82
N ASP A 21 -6.73 -11.33 7.36
CA ASP A 21 -6.49 -12.77 7.46
C ASP A 21 -6.61 -13.54 6.13
N LEU A 22 -7.13 -12.91 5.07
CA LEU A 22 -7.32 -13.57 3.77
C LEU A 22 -6.00 -13.97 3.09
N ASN A 23 -4.96 -13.15 3.23
CA ASN A 23 -3.64 -13.39 2.68
C ASN A 23 -2.54 -12.65 3.47
N TYR A 24 -2.46 -12.92 4.78
CA TYR A 24 -1.41 -12.41 5.66
C TYR A 24 -0.22 -13.39 5.69
N GLU A 25 0.93 -13.00 5.14
CA GLU A 25 2.07 -13.94 4.99
C GLU A 25 3.28 -13.59 5.86
N THR A 26 3.45 -12.33 6.24
CA THR A 26 4.57 -11.91 7.07
C THR A 26 4.39 -12.30 8.54
N TYR A 27 5.50 -12.68 9.18
CA TYR A 27 5.57 -12.88 10.64
C TYR A 27 6.08 -11.63 11.38
N CYS A 28 6.62 -10.65 10.64
CA CYS A 28 7.11 -9.39 11.17
C CYS A 28 6.01 -8.31 11.00
N ASP A 29 6.40 -7.09 10.66
CA ASP A 29 5.46 -6.01 10.37
C ASP A 29 4.73 -6.21 9.04
N PRO A 30 3.47 -5.73 8.95
CA PRO A 30 2.67 -5.80 7.73
C PRO A 30 3.31 -5.05 6.57
N ARG A 31 3.29 -5.67 5.38
CA ARG A 31 3.85 -5.10 4.14
C ARG A 31 2.76 -4.45 3.29
N LEU A 32 3.14 -3.41 2.56
CA LEU A 32 2.33 -2.93 1.44
C LEU A 32 2.32 -3.99 0.33
N ASN A 33 1.14 -4.25 -0.22
CA ASN A 33 1.01 -5.06 -1.42
C ASN A 33 1.43 -4.28 -2.68
N TYR A 34 1.40 -4.94 -3.84
CA TYR A 34 1.79 -4.34 -5.11
C TYR A 34 1.06 -3.00 -5.39
N SER A 35 -0.27 -2.99 -5.30
CA SER A 35 -1.10 -1.83 -5.63
C SER A 35 -0.83 -0.67 -4.67
N GLN A 36 -0.76 -0.94 -3.37
CA GLN A 36 -0.45 0.06 -2.35
C GLN A 36 0.97 0.62 -2.51
N SER A 37 1.95 -0.22 -2.86
CA SER A 37 3.33 0.20 -3.09
C SER A 37 3.44 1.13 -4.31
N LEU A 38 2.72 0.81 -5.39
CA LEU A 38 2.71 1.62 -6.60
C LEU A 38 2.02 2.98 -6.37
N GLU A 39 0.90 2.97 -5.65
CA GLU A 39 0.21 4.19 -5.23
C GLU A 39 1.13 5.11 -4.41
N MET A 40 1.82 4.55 -3.42
CA MET A 40 2.82 5.30 -2.62
C MET A 40 3.94 5.88 -3.48
N ALA A 41 4.44 5.14 -4.48
CA ALA A 41 5.46 5.66 -5.39
C ALA A 41 4.98 6.87 -6.20
N PHE A 42 3.72 6.87 -6.68
CA PHE A 42 3.12 8.02 -7.35
C PHE A 42 2.88 9.21 -6.41
N LEU A 43 2.49 8.96 -5.16
CA LEU A 43 2.33 10.03 -4.17
C LEU A 43 3.68 10.69 -3.85
N VAL A 44 4.72 9.89 -3.61
CA VAL A 44 6.07 10.38 -3.33
C VAL A 44 6.63 11.14 -4.53
N SER A 45 6.45 10.64 -5.76
CA SER A 45 6.93 11.34 -6.96
C SER A 45 6.27 12.70 -7.14
N GLN A 46 4.96 12.82 -6.85
CA GLN A 46 4.25 14.10 -6.85
C GLN A 46 4.76 15.05 -5.76
N LEU A 47 5.03 14.55 -4.55
CA LEU A 47 5.59 15.35 -3.46
C LEU A 47 6.99 15.87 -3.77
N MET A 48 7.77 15.11 -4.55
CA MET A 48 9.12 15.49 -4.97
C MET A 48 9.15 16.33 -6.25
N ALA A 49 8.06 16.39 -7.00
CA ALA A 49 7.98 17.20 -8.21
C ALA A 49 8.05 18.69 -7.85
N PRO A 50 9.02 19.46 -8.37
CA PRO A 50 9.14 20.87 -8.06
C PRO A 50 7.91 21.62 -8.59
N GLY A 51 7.09 22.14 -7.69
CA GLY A 51 6.06 23.14 -8.01
C GLY A 51 4.60 22.67 -8.09
N VAL A 52 4.23 21.52 -7.52
CA VAL A 52 2.79 21.23 -7.30
C VAL A 52 2.40 21.66 -5.88
N SER A 53 2.27 22.98 -5.68
CA SER A 53 1.43 23.48 -4.60
C SER A 53 0.00 23.04 -4.91
N LYS A 54 -0.65 22.40 -3.94
CA LYS A 54 -2.12 22.32 -3.93
C LYS A 54 -2.72 23.71 -3.99
#